data_AF-X0ZVN0-F1
#
_entry.id   AF-X0ZVN0-F1
#
_cell.length_a   1.000
_cell.length_b   1.000
_cell.length_c   1.000
_cell.angle_alpha   90.00
_cell.angle_beta   90.00
_cell.angle_gamma   90.00
#
_symmetry.space_group_name_H-M   'P 1'
#
loop_
_entity.id
_entity.type
_entity.pdbx_description
1 polymer ?
#
loop_
_entity_poly.entity_id
_entity_poly.type
_entity_poly.pdbx_seq_one_letter_code
_entity_poly.pdbx_strand_id
1 'polypeptide(L)'
;PLVEEGMIVKKGDVLADGPLTSEGRLSLGRNILVAYMPWEGYNFEDAILISEKLVREDTFTSIHISEHECEARDTKLGPEEITCSGEASPILIDLKLFKIVNMITPIF
;
A
#
# COMPACT_ATOMS: atom_id res chain seq x y z
N PRO A 1 -17.92 -2.40 0.18
CA PRO A 1 -19.25 -2.85 -0.30
C PRO A 1 -20.22 -1.66 -0.21
N LEU A 2 -21.12 -1.50 -1.18
CA LEU A 2 -22.11 -0.39 -1.20
C LEU A 2 -23.52 -0.82 -0.82
N VAL A 3 -23.77 -2.13 -0.79
CA VAL A 3 -25.07 -2.72 -0.43
C VAL A 3 -24.97 -3.50 0.87
N GLU A 4 -26.08 -3.57 1.58
CA GLU A 4 -26.25 -4.32 2.83
C GLU A 4 -27.18 -5.52 2.63
N GLU A 5 -27.14 -6.48 3.55
CA GLU A 5 -28.05 -7.63 3.52
C GLU A 5 -29.51 -7.18 3.60
N GLY A 6 -30.35 -7.75 2.74
CA GLY A 6 -31.78 -7.40 2.65
C GLY A 6 -32.12 -6.20 1.77
N MET A 7 -31.11 -5.51 1.21
CA MET A 7 -31.35 -4.43 0.25
C MET A 7 -31.87 -4.98 -1.09
N ILE A 8 -32.95 -4.39 -1.61
CA ILE A 8 -33.49 -4.75 -2.94
C ILE A 8 -32.66 -4.05 -4.01
N VAL A 9 -31.98 -4.83 -4.84
CA VAL A 9 -31.17 -4.34 -5.96
C VAL A 9 -31.81 -4.65 -7.31
N LYS A 10 -31.57 -3.80 -8.30
CA LYS A 10 -32.00 -3.96 -9.69
C LYS A 10 -30.81 -4.24 -10.59
N LYS A 11 -31.12 -4.77 -11.78
CA LYS A 11 -30.10 -4.97 -12.82
C LYS A 11 -29.46 -3.63 -13.18
N GLY A 12 -28.14 -3.53 -12.98
CA GLY A 12 -27.36 -2.32 -13.24
C GLY A 12 -26.95 -1.54 -11.99
N ASP A 13 -27.43 -1.92 -10.81
CA ASP A 13 -27.01 -1.29 -9.55
C ASP A 13 -25.57 -1.70 -9.19
N VAL A 14 -24.81 -0.74 -8.64
CA VAL A 14 -23.44 -0.96 -8.20
C VAL A 14 -23.44 -1.62 -6.82
N LEU A 15 -22.86 -2.81 -6.73
CA LEU A 15 -22.83 -3.59 -5.49
C LEU A 15 -21.63 -3.24 -4.60
N ALA A 16 -20.52 -2.84 -5.19
CA ALA A 16 -19.31 -2.45 -4.48
C ALA A 16 -18.48 -1.50 -5.34
N ASP A 17 -17.75 -0.60 -4.67
CA ASP A 17 -16.74 0.22 -5.32
C ASP A 17 -15.44 -0.59 -5.54
N GLY A 18 -14.82 -0.33 -6.69
CA GLY A 18 -13.46 -0.76 -6.98
C GLY A 18 -12.43 0.29 -6.56
N PRO A 19 -11.14 0.09 -6.91
CA PRO A 19 -10.11 1.10 -6.74
C PRO A 19 -10.51 2.42 -7.43
N LEU A 20 -10.18 3.55 -6.80
CA LEU A 20 -10.40 4.89 -7.36
C LEU A 20 -11.86 5.19 -7.72
N THR A 21 -12.82 4.54 -7.06
CA THR A 21 -14.26 4.73 -7.27
C THR A 21 -14.94 5.02 -5.93
N SER A 22 -15.93 5.90 -5.95
CA SER A 22 -16.82 6.18 -4.82
C SER A 22 -18.25 6.27 -5.33
N GLU A 23 -19.14 5.47 -4.74
CA GLU A 23 -20.56 5.38 -5.11
C GLU A 23 -20.78 5.10 -6.60
N GLY A 24 -19.95 4.22 -7.19
CA GLY A 24 -20.01 3.88 -8.61
C GLY A 24 -19.50 4.98 -9.55
N ARG A 25 -18.86 6.03 -9.03
CA ARG A 25 -18.27 7.12 -9.82
C ARG A 25 -16.76 7.20 -9.63
N LEU A 26 -16.06 7.62 -10.68
CA LEU A 26 -14.62 7.84 -10.65
C LEU A 26 -14.25 8.89 -9.60
N SER A 27 -13.33 8.54 -8.69
CA SER A 27 -12.82 9.39 -7.62
C SER A 27 -11.31 9.18 -7.44
N LEU A 28 -10.52 9.94 -8.20
CA LEU A 28 -9.05 9.83 -8.23
C LEU A 28 -8.34 10.49 -7.03
N GLY A 29 -9.06 11.31 -6.25
CA GLY A 29 -8.47 12.09 -5.18
C GLY A 29 -9.50 12.53 -4.13
N ARG A 30 -9.15 13.57 -3.36
CA ARG A 30 -10.00 14.12 -2.30
C ARG A 30 -10.26 15.59 -2.53
N ASN A 31 -11.48 16.02 -2.22
CA ASN A 31 -11.82 17.43 -2.14
C ASN A 31 -11.27 18.01 -0.84
N ILE A 32 -10.52 19.09 -0.92
CA ILE A 32 -9.93 19.77 0.24
C ILE A 32 -10.24 21.27 0.21
N LEU A 33 -10.22 21.90 1.38
CA LEU A 33 -10.31 23.36 1.47
C LEU A 33 -8.96 23.98 1.12
N VAL A 34 -8.96 24.95 0.20
CA VAL A 34 -7.76 25.64 -0.27
C VAL A 34 -7.85 27.12 0.04
N ALA A 35 -6.77 27.70 0.56
CA ALA A 35 -6.61 29.14 0.72
C ALA A 35 -5.60 29.65 -0.33
N TYR A 36 -6.00 30.64 -1.11
CA TYR A 36 -5.13 31.28 -2.10
C TYR A 36 -4.53 32.57 -1.51
N MET A 37 -3.37 32.44 -0.86
CA MET A 37 -2.64 33.56 -0.27
C MET A 37 -1.14 33.27 -0.19
N PRO A 38 -0.27 34.29 -0.25
CA PRO A 38 1.14 34.12 0.08
C PRO A 38 1.30 33.80 1.58
N TRP A 39 2.23 32.91 1.93
CA TRP A 39 2.49 32.53 3.32
C TRP A 39 3.98 32.44 3.62
N GLU A 40 4.53 33.51 4.20
CA GLU A 40 5.92 33.58 4.70
C GLU A 40 7.01 33.06 3.73
N GLY A 41 6.75 33.08 2.42
CA GLY A 41 7.65 32.56 1.39
C GLY A 41 7.69 31.03 1.26
N TYR A 42 6.94 30.28 2.06
CA TYR A 42 6.88 28.81 1.98
C TYR A 42 6.18 28.31 0.71
N ASN A 43 5.30 29.11 0.10
CA ASN A 43 4.68 28.85 -1.20
C ASN A 43 5.35 29.65 -2.33
N PHE A 44 6.66 29.85 -2.26
CA PHE A 44 7.40 30.47 -3.35
C PHE A 44 7.41 29.58 -4.60
N GLU A 45 7.26 30.19 -5.77
CA GLU A 45 7.12 29.50 -7.07
C GLU A 45 5.99 28.45 -7.05
N ASP A 46 6.35 27.17 -7.16
CA ASP A 46 5.41 26.05 -7.30
C ASP A 46 5.25 25.24 -6.00
N ALA A 47 5.79 25.75 -4.88
CA ALA A 47 5.70 25.09 -3.60
C ALA A 47 4.26 25.15 -3.01
N ILE A 48 3.79 24.01 -2.50
CA ILE A 48 2.47 23.87 -1.87
C ILE A 48 2.67 23.58 -0.38
N LEU A 49 2.05 24.38 0.47
CA LEU A 49 1.92 24.05 1.89
C LEU A 49 0.71 23.15 2.10
N ILE A 50 0.90 22.12 2.90
CA ILE A 50 -0.17 21.22 3.33
C ILE A 50 -0.37 21.35 4.83
N SER A 51 -1.62 21.24 5.28
CA SER A 51 -1.92 21.17 6.71
C SER A 51 -1.53 19.79 7.25
N GLU A 52 -0.89 19.75 8.42
CA GLU A 52 -0.62 18.51 9.15
C GLU A 52 -1.90 17.69 9.40
N LYS A 53 -3.06 18.36 9.45
CA LYS A 53 -4.37 17.72 9.55
C LYS A 53 -4.60 16.68 8.45
N LEU A 54 -4.14 16.95 7.22
CA LEU A 54 -4.31 16.03 6.08
C LEU A 54 -3.55 14.71 6.29
N VAL A 55 -2.42 14.77 6.99
CA VAL A 55 -1.63 13.58 7.36
C VAL A 55 -2.33 12.81 8.49
N ARG A 56 -2.78 13.52 9.53
CA ARG A 56 -3.48 12.90 10.67
C ARG A 56 -4.79 12.21 10.29
N GLU A 57 -5.45 12.69 9.24
CA GLU A 57 -6.72 12.14 8.74
C GLU A 57 -6.53 11.15 7.57
N ASP A 58 -5.30 10.75 7.25
CA ASP A 58 -4.98 9.82 6.15
C ASP A 58 -5.64 10.23 4.81
N THR A 59 -5.74 11.53 4.54
CA THR A 59 -6.50 12.06 3.39
C THR A 59 -5.85 11.67 2.06
N PHE A 60 -4.52 11.72 2.01
CA PHE A 60 -3.71 11.40 0.83
C PHE A 60 -2.80 10.20 1.09
N THR A 61 -3.40 9.08 1.51
CA THR A 61 -2.68 7.81 1.75
C THR A 61 -2.99 6.81 0.63
N SER A 62 -1.96 6.12 0.14
CA SER A 62 -2.06 5.10 -0.91
C SER A 62 -1.31 3.83 -0.55
N ILE A 63 -1.79 2.68 -1.02
CA ILE A 63 -1.14 1.37 -0.82
C ILE A 63 -0.37 1.01 -2.09
N HIS A 64 0.89 0.60 -1.92
CA HIS A 64 1.73 0.07 -2.98
C HIS A 64 2.22 -1.33 -2.61
N ILE A 65 2.16 -2.28 -3.54
CA ILE A 65 2.58 -3.66 -3.34
C ILE A 65 3.72 -3.94 -4.32
N SER A 66 4.85 -4.43 -3.78
CA SER A 66 6.00 -4.87 -4.56
C SER A 66 6.15 -6.38 -4.44
N GLU A 67 6.39 -7.05 -5.56
CA GLU A 67 6.63 -8.48 -5.61
C GLU A 67 8.12 -8.77 -5.77
N HIS A 68 8.63 -9.69 -4.97
CA HIS A 68 10.04 -10.09 -4.97
C HIS A 68 10.11 -11.61 -5.14
N GLU A 69 10.67 -12.04 -6.26
CA GLU A 69 10.83 -13.47 -6.58
C GLU A 69 12.30 -13.89 -6.43
N CYS A 70 12.51 -15.12 -5.94
CA CYS A 70 13.83 -15.73 -5.82
C CYS A 70 13.74 -17.21 -6.22
N GLU A 71 14.69 -17.66 -7.04
CA GLU A 71 14.79 -19.03 -7.53
C GLU A 71 16.16 -19.60 -7.17
N ALA A 72 16.20 -20.86 -6.71
CA ALA A 72 17.45 -21.60 -6.57
C ALA A 72 17.72 -22.41 -7.84
N ARG A 73 18.94 -22.33 -8.40
CA ARG A 73 19.29 -22.95 -9.69
C ARG A 73 20.40 -23.99 -9.56
N ASP A 74 20.37 -24.97 -10.47
CA ASP A 74 21.47 -25.92 -10.64
C ASP A 74 22.60 -25.28 -11.44
N THR A 75 23.76 -25.15 -10.81
CA THR A 75 24.97 -24.63 -11.46
C THR A 75 25.95 -25.76 -11.76
N LYS A 76 26.94 -25.49 -12.62
CA LYS A 76 28.04 -26.44 -12.88
C LYS A 76 28.86 -26.78 -11.63
N LEU A 77 28.80 -25.96 -10.59
CA LEU A 77 29.52 -26.14 -9.33
C LEU A 77 28.65 -26.81 -8.25
N GLY A 78 27.38 -27.06 -8.53
CA GLY A 78 26.42 -27.69 -7.62
C GLY A 78 25.05 -26.99 -7.60
N PRO A 79 24.03 -27.63 -7.02
CA PRO A 79 22.71 -27.04 -6.81
C PRO A 79 22.80 -25.88 -5.80
N GLU A 80 22.13 -24.76 -6.08
CA GLU A 80 21.85 -23.74 -5.08
C GLU A 80 20.74 -24.24 -4.13
N GLU A 81 20.86 -23.93 -2.84
CA GLU A 81 19.83 -24.23 -1.85
C GLU A 81 19.45 -22.96 -1.10
N ILE A 82 18.14 -22.71 -0.97
CA ILE A 82 17.64 -21.69 -0.05
C ILE A 82 17.92 -22.21 1.36
N THR A 83 18.72 -21.51 2.15
CA THR A 83 19.12 -21.89 3.51
C THR A 83 18.95 -20.73 4.49
N CYS A 84 18.84 -21.08 5.78
CA CYS A 84 18.78 -20.12 6.90
C CYS A 84 20.05 -20.24 7.78
N SER A 85 21.14 -20.76 7.21
CA SER A 85 22.40 -21.01 7.93
C SER A 85 23.42 -19.94 7.56
N GLY A 86 23.49 -18.90 8.37
CA GLY A 86 24.44 -17.78 8.24
C GLY A 86 24.71 -17.16 9.61
N GLU A 87 25.39 -16.01 9.64
CA GLU A 87 25.61 -15.26 10.89
C GLU A 87 24.27 -14.95 11.57
N ALA A 88 24.22 -15.10 12.89
CA ALA A 88 23.02 -14.88 13.70
C ALA A 88 22.63 -13.39 13.72
N SER A 89 21.91 -12.97 12.68
CA SER A 89 21.24 -11.68 12.58
C SER A 89 19.83 -11.77 13.16
N PRO A 90 19.29 -10.72 13.81
CA PRO A 90 17.90 -10.64 14.24
C PRO A 90 16.89 -10.95 13.12
N ILE A 91 17.28 -10.76 11.86
CA ILE A 91 16.49 -11.02 10.65
C ILE A 91 16.16 -12.52 10.47
N LEU A 92 16.97 -13.43 11.03
CA LEU A 92 16.71 -14.88 10.93
C LEU A 92 15.56 -15.35 11.84
N ILE A 93 15.08 -14.52 12.77
CA ILE A 93 14.02 -14.89 13.72
C ILE A 93 12.66 -15.07 13.03
N ASP A 94 12.44 -14.36 11.91
CA ASP A 94 11.15 -14.36 11.21
C ASP A 94 10.99 -15.46 10.15
N LEU A 95 12.05 -16.23 9.89
CA LEU A 95 12.06 -17.32 8.92
C LEU A 95 11.54 -18.61 9.58
N LYS A 96 10.37 -19.09 9.15
CA LYS A 96 9.79 -20.36 9.64
C LYS A 96 10.44 -21.60 9.00
N LEU A 97 9.98 -22.79 9.41
CA LEU A 97 10.35 -24.14 8.95
C LEU A 97 10.53 -24.34 7.43
N PHE A 98 9.99 -23.45 6.59
CA PHE A 98 10.12 -23.48 5.13
C PHE A 98 11.13 -22.46 4.56
N LYS A 99 11.86 -21.73 5.42
CA LYS A 99 12.85 -20.70 5.04
C LYS A 99 12.24 -19.52 4.27
N ILE A 100 10.95 -19.24 4.53
CA ILE A 100 10.15 -18.16 3.95
C ILE A 100 9.68 -17.24 5.09
N VAL A 101 9.60 -15.93 4.82
CA VAL A 101 9.06 -14.91 5.73
C VAL A 101 7.54 -15.07 5.87
N ASN A 102 6.99 -14.83 7.06
CA ASN A 102 5.53 -14.92 7.24
C ASN A 102 4.79 -13.79 6.51
N MET A 103 3.59 -14.11 5.99
CA MET A 103 2.74 -13.19 5.21
C MET A 103 2.33 -11.87 5.89
N ILE A 104 2.64 -11.66 7.18
CA ILE A 104 2.28 -10.46 7.95
C ILE A 104 3.46 -9.90 8.75
N THR A 105 4.67 -10.41 8.55
CA THR A 105 5.84 -9.89 9.25
C THR A 105 6.19 -8.52 8.66
N PRO A 106 6.27 -7.46 9.48
CA PRO A 106 6.75 -6.18 9.00
C PRO A 106 8.26 -6.31 8.71
N ILE A 107 8.63 -5.98 7.47
CA ILE A 107 10.03 -5.93 7.03
C ILE A 107 10.43 -4.45 7.09
N PHE A 108 11.26 -4.08 8.08
CA PHE A 108 11.79 -2.72 8.26
C PHE A 108 13.28 -2.65 7.92
#